data_AF-A0A2P9GTI1-F1
#
_entry.id   AF-A0A2P9GTI1-F1
#
_cell.length_a   1.000
_cell.length_b   1.000
_cell.length_c   1.000
_cell.angle_alpha   90.00
_cell.angle_beta   90.00
_cell.angle_gamma   90.00
#
_symmetry.space_group_name_H-M   'P 1'
#
loop_
_entity.id
_entity.type
_entity.pdbx_description
1 polymer ?
#
loop_
_entity_poly.entity_id
_entity_poly.type
_entity_poly.pdbx_seq_one_letter_code
_entity_poly.pdbx_strand_id
1 'polypeptide(L)'
;MNLHCNKILLFFILLNIFVYNNNEPHITPHHTPIYTSRLLSEGDTQSSNYDNDPQMRKVLNNFNRRTSQRFHEYDERMKDKRQKRKEERDKNIQKIIEKDKMEKSLTEKVEKGCLRCGCALGGGVLPVWGLVSGLWYGTWLQYLSEKALPAGIKKGIEVGLVEIKNIFEMSGRGGKIPTITTEQMLSSEKFTNGVNLYDMFEHINTMYEKLKDDYYGFVQFVDGIVEEETSTQFYAQNSANIAAVTEAFEDGKSAAIAAEHAKYTHLYSAIGYSFLAILIIILVMIIIYLVLRYRRKKKIKKKAEYTKLLNQ
;
A
#
# COMPACT_ATOMS: atom_id res chain seq x y z
N MET A 1 -0.75 -13.36 14.17
CA MET A 1 -0.87 -12.19 13.28
C MET A 1 -2.22 -12.13 12.54
N ASN A 2 -3.34 -12.52 13.17
CA ASN A 2 -4.67 -12.63 12.52
C ASN A 2 -5.78 -11.77 13.18
N LEU A 3 -5.47 -11.00 14.23
CA LEU A 3 -6.49 -10.29 15.02
C LEU A 3 -6.52 -8.77 14.81
N HIS A 4 -5.47 -8.16 14.25
CA HIS A 4 -5.42 -6.70 14.05
C HIS A 4 -6.02 -6.23 12.72
N CYS A 5 -5.91 -7.01 11.63
CA CYS A 5 -6.55 -6.66 10.35
C CYS A 5 -8.07 -6.64 10.43
N ASN A 6 -8.67 -7.52 11.24
CA ASN A 6 -10.12 -7.58 11.37
C ASN A 6 -10.67 -6.41 12.20
N LYS A 7 -9.90 -5.92 13.19
CA LYS A 7 -10.28 -4.75 14.02
C LYS A 7 -10.24 -3.44 13.24
N ILE A 8 -9.24 -3.24 12.37
CA ILE A 8 -9.15 -2.03 11.53
C ILE A 8 -10.25 -2.03 10.46
N LEU A 9 -10.54 -3.19 9.86
CA LEU A 9 -11.65 -3.36 8.91
C LEU A 9 -13.02 -3.11 9.57
N LEU A 10 -13.23 -3.61 10.79
CA LEU A 10 -14.45 -3.39 11.58
C LEU A 10 -14.65 -1.91 11.92
N PHE A 11 -13.58 -1.17 12.24
CA PHE A 11 -13.67 0.25 12.56
C PHE A 11 -14.12 1.09 11.36
N PHE A 12 -13.63 0.77 10.15
CA PHE A 12 -14.05 1.43 8.91
C PHE A 12 -15.48 1.10 8.49
N ILE A 13 -15.95 -0.12 8.76
CA ILE A 13 -17.33 -0.55 8.47
C ILE A 13 -18.32 0.13 9.43
N LEU A 14 -17.97 0.26 10.72
CA LEU A 14 -18.81 0.93 11.72
C LEU A 14 -18.99 2.44 11.42
N LEU A 15 -17.94 3.12 10.96
CA LEU A 15 -18.02 4.54 10.56
C LEU A 15 -18.94 4.76 9.35
N ASN A 16 -19.02 3.81 8.41
CA ASN A 16 -19.89 3.92 7.24
C ASN A 16 -21.36 3.58 7.55
N ILE A 17 -21.64 2.71 8.52
CA ILE A 17 -23.00 2.34 8.92
C ILE A 17 -23.66 3.47 9.75
N PHE A 18 -22.88 4.21 10.54
CA PHE A 18 -23.39 5.34 11.33
C PHE A 18 -23.91 6.51 10.46
N VAL A 19 -23.42 6.62 9.21
CA VAL A 19 -23.78 7.68 8.27
C VAL A 19 -25.07 7.35 7.49
N TYR A 20 -25.56 6.11 7.53
CA TYR A 20 -26.65 5.65 6.66
C TYR A 20 -27.67 4.81 7.45
N ASN A 21 -28.53 5.47 8.24
CA ASN A 21 -29.66 4.78 8.88
C ASN A 21 -30.91 5.65 8.87
N ASN A 22 -31.68 5.55 7.78
CA ASN A 22 -33.11 5.90 7.77
C ASN A 22 -33.87 4.58 7.87
N ASN A 23 -34.40 4.29 9.06
CA ASN A 23 -35.16 3.07 9.34
C ASN A 23 -36.61 3.23 8.87
N GLU A 24 -37.08 2.36 7.98
CA GLU A 24 -38.52 2.05 7.86
C GLU A 24 -38.77 0.61 8.37
N PRO A 25 -39.77 0.39 9.23
CA PRO A 25 -40.09 -0.94 9.74
C PRO A 25 -40.98 -1.72 8.76
N HIS A 26 -40.51 -2.90 8.34
CA HIS A 26 -41.31 -3.84 7.54
C HIS A 26 -42.30 -4.63 8.42
N ILE A 27 -43.58 -4.56 8.06
CA ILE A 27 -44.69 -5.32 8.65
C ILE A 27 -44.63 -6.79 8.19
N THR A 28 -44.70 -7.72 9.13
CA THR A 28 -44.74 -9.17 8.90
C THR A 28 -46.21 -9.64 8.79
N PRO A 29 -46.65 -10.32 7.71
CA PRO A 29 -47.97 -10.91 7.63
C PRO A 29 -47.98 -12.30 8.30
N HIS A 30 -48.84 -12.48 9.30
CA HIS A 30 -49.15 -13.79 9.88
C HIS A 30 -50.10 -14.57 8.95
N HIS A 31 -49.70 -15.76 8.51
CA HIS A 31 -50.59 -16.70 7.83
C HIS A 31 -51.19 -17.68 8.85
N THR A 32 -52.49 -17.55 9.12
CA THR A 32 -53.31 -18.60 9.75
C THR A 32 -53.69 -19.66 8.71
N PRO A 33 -53.41 -20.96 8.95
CA PRO A 33 -53.81 -22.02 8.04
C PRO A 33 -55.27 -22.42 8.28
N ILE A 34 -56.13 -22.22 7.28
CA ILE A 34 -57.48 -22.79 7.25
C ILE A 34 -57.44 -24.00 6.32
N TYR A 35 -57.31 -25.20 6.87
CA TYR A 35 -57.67 -26.43 6.16
C TYR A 35 -58.76 -27.15 6.97
N THR A 36 -59.99 -27.12 6.46
CA THR A 36 -61.04 -28.04 6.90
C THR A 36 -60.73 -29.41 6.32
N SER A 37 -60.32 -30.36 7.16
CA SER A 37 -60.21 -31.76 6.79
C SER A 37 -61.61 -32.30 6.44
N ARG A 38 -61.82 -32.62 5.16
CA ARG A 38 -62.97 -33.44 4.74
C ARG A 38 -62.73 -34.87 5.21
N LEU A 39 -63.08 -35.17 6.46
CA LEU A 39 -63.21 -36.54 6.94
C LEU A 39 -64.46 -37.14 6.29
N LEU A 40 -64.27 -38.16 5.44
CA LEU A 40 -65.35 -38.97 4.91
C LEU A 40 -65.90 -39.83 6.06
N SER A 41 -67.11 -39.51 6.52
CA SER A 41 -67.85 -40.35 7.47
C SER A 41 -68.35 -41.59 6.73
N GLU A 42 -67.81 -42.77 7.03
CA GLU A 42 -68.41 -44.05 6.65
C GLU A 42 -69.75 -44.18 7.39
N GLY A 43 -70.86 -44.06 6.66
CA GLY A 43 -72.18 -44.43 7.15
C GLY A 43 -72.50 -45.83 6.67
N ASP A 44 -72.82 -46.73 7.61
CA ASP A 44 -73.20 -48.12 7.33
C ASP A 44 -74.49 -48.18 6.50
N THR A 45 -74.34 -48.18 5.19
CA THR A 45 -75.44 -48.44 4.27
C THR A 45 -75.45 -49.94 4.01
N GLN A 46 -76.52 -50.63 4.42
CA GLN A 46 -76.68 -52.07 4.22
C GLN A 46 -76.41 -52.45 2.76
N SER A 47 -75.30 -53.15 2.51
CA SER A 47 -74.88 -53.53 1.16
C SER A 47 -75.88 -54.53 0.59
N SER A 48 -76.72 -54.09 -0.33
CA SER A 48 -77.53 -54.98 -1.15
C SER A 48 -76.59 -55.84 -2.02
N ASN A 49 -76.52 -57.13 -1.73
CA ASN A 49 -75.63 -58.06 -2.42
C ASN A 49 -76.22 -58.42 -3.80
N TYR A 50 -75.85 -57.65 -4.83
CA TYR A 50 -76.28 -57.80 -6.22
C TYR A 50 -75.28 -58.59 -7.09
N ASP A 51 -74.34 -59.32 -6.49
CA ASP A 51 -73.22 -59.95 -7.21
C ASP A 51 -73.65 -60.99 -8.27
N ASN A 52 -74.86 -61.54 -8.12
CA ASN A 52 -75.45 -62.54 -9.00
C ASN A 52 -76.60 -62.00 -9.88
N ASP A 53 -76.93 -60.70 -9.80
CA ASP A 53 -77.95 -60.10 -10.67
C ASP A 53 -77.39 -59.97 -12.11
N PRO A 54 -78.04 -60.58 -13.13
CA PRO A 54 -77.60 -60.53 -14.51
C PRO A 54 -77.51 -59.10 -15.07
N GLN A 55 -78.36 -58.19 -14.61
CA GLN A 55 -78.34 -56.79 -15.01
C GLN A 55 -77.19 -56.05 -14.32
N MET A 56 -76.97 -56.28 -13.03
CA MET A 56 -75.88 -55.65 -12.28
C MET A 56 -74.50 -56.09 -12.80
N ARG A 57 -74.32 -57.38 -13.12
CA ARG A 57 -73.09 -57.87 -13.77
C ARG A 57 -72.80 -57.19 -15.10
N LYS A 58 -73.83 -56.90 -15.92
CA LYS A 58 -73.67 -56.16 -17.18
C LYS A 58 -73.24 -54.71 -16.94
N VAL A 59 -73.79 -54.05 -15.92
CA VAL A 59 -73.41 -52.68 -15.53
C VAL A 59 -71.97 -52.66 -15.01
N LEU A 60 -71.61 -53.58 -14.12
CA LEU A 60 -70.26 -53.70 -13.56
C LEU A 60 -69.21 -54.01 -14.65
N ASN A 61 -69.49 -54.92 -15.58
CA ASN A 61 -68.59 -55.20 -16.69
C ASN A 61 -68.42 -53.99 -17.62
N ASN A 62 -69.49 -53.23 -17.88
CA ASN A 62 -69.38 -51.98 -18.64
C ASN A 62 -68.61 -50.89 -17.88
N PHE A 63 -68.78 -50.79 -16.56
CA PHE A 63 -68.01 -49.88 -15.71
C PHE A 63 -66.53 -50.26 -15.73
N ASN A 64 -66.18 -51.52 -15.46
CA ASN A 64 -64.81 -52.00 -15.49
C ASN A 64 -64.15 -51.79 -16.86
N ARG A 65 -64.88 -52.05 -17.95
CA ARG A 65 -64.39 -51.78 -19.31
C ARG A 65 -64.09 -50.30 -19.53
N ARG A 66 -65.02 -49.40 -19.16
CA ARG A 66 -64.84 -47.95 -19.27
C ARG A 66 -63.72 -47.43 -18.36
N THR A 67 -63.62 -47.95 -17.15
CA THR A 67 -62.62 -47.58 -16.15
C THR A 67 -61.22 -48.01 -16.60
N SER A 68 -61.07 -49.24 -17.11
CA SER A 68 -59.82 -49.74 -17.68
C SER A 68 -59.37 -48.89 -18.88
N GLN A 69 -60.30 -48.51 -19.76
CA GLN A 69 -60.01 -47.61 -20.87
C GLN A 69 -59.51 -46.23 -20.41
N ARG A 70 -60.16 -45.62 -19.40
CA ARG A 70 -59.70 -44.35 -18.81
C ARG A 70 -58.34 -44.46 -18.13
N PHE A 71 -58.04 -45.57 -17.47
CA PHE A 71 -56.73 -45.81 -16.87
C PHE A 71 -55.64 -45.88 -17.95
N HIS A 72 -55.91 -46.58 -19.06
CA HIS A 72 -54.97 -46.63 -20.18
C HIS A 72 -54.77 -45.26 -20.83
N GLU A 73 -55.85 -44.48 -21.05
CA GLU A 73 -55.76 -43.10 -21.57
C GLU A 73 -55.06 -42.14 -20.60
N TYR A 74 -55.22 -42.35 -19.29
CA TYR A 74 -54.51 -41.58 -18.27
C TYR A 74 -53.02 -41.91 -18.25
N ASP A 75 -52.65 -43.20 -18.30
CA ASP A 75 -51.25 -43.64 -18.34
C ASP A 75 -50.54 -43.14 -19.59
N GLU A 76 -51.17 -43.19 -20.77
CA GLU A 76 -50.60 -42.64 -22.00
C GLU A 76 -50.38 -41.12 -21.90
N ARG A 77 -51.34 -40.36 -21.34
CA ARG A 77 -51.15 -38.92 -21.08
C ARG A 77 -50.07 -38.64 -20.04
N MET A 78 -49.91 -39.53 -19.06
CA MET A 78 -48.89 -39.38 -18.02
C MET A 78 -47.49 -39.71 -18.54
N LYS A 79 -47.35 -40.65 -19.48
CA LYS A 79 -46.07 -40.94 -20.16
C LYS A 79 -45.55 -39.70 -20.89
N ASP A 80 -46.37 -39.05 -21.72
CA ASP A 80 -45.98 -37.83 -22.46
C ASP A 80 -45.60 -36.68 -21.51
N LYS A 81 -46.38 -36.45 -20.44
CA LYS A 81 -46.07 -35.43 -19.43
C LYS A 81 -44.77 -35.71 -18.67
N ARG A 82 -44.51 -36.98 -18.33
CA ARG A 82 -43.26 -37.39 -17.67
C ARG A 82 -42.06 -37.23 -18.59
N GLN A 83 -42.21 -37.58 -19.87
CA GLN A 83 -41.18 -37.41 -20.90
C GLN A 83 -40.80 -35.94 -21.06
N LYS A 84 -41.78 -35.05 -21.26
CA LYS A 84 -41.56 -33.60 -21.39
C LYS A 84 -40.83 -33.00 -20.18
N ARG A 85 -41.23 -33.36 -18.96
CA ARG A 85 -40.58 -32.88 -17.72
C ARG A 85 -39.16 -33.41 -17.57
N LYS A 86 -38.87 -34.61 -18.07
CA LYS A 86 -37.51 -35.18 -18.08
C LYS A 86 -36.62 -34.44 -19.07
N GLU A 87 -37.09 -34.24 -20.30
CA GLU A 87 -36.38 -33.48 -21.32
C GLU A 87 -36.13 -32.01 -20.92
N GLU A 88 -37.12 -31.36 -20.30
CA GLU A 88 -36.97 -30.00 -19.77
C GLU A 88 -35.92 -29.93 -18.66
N ARG A 89 -35.92 -30.92 -17.76
CA ARG A 89 -34.90 -31.04 -16.70
C ARG A 89 -33.52 -31.25 -17.28
N ASP A 90 -33.37 -32.15 -18.25
CA ASP A 90 -32.08 -32.46 -18.89
C ASP A 90 -31.54 -31.25 -19.68
N LYS A 91 -32.40 -30.51 -20.38
CA LYS A 91 -32.05 -29.23 -21.02
C LYS A 91 -31.57 -28.18 -20.01
N ASN A 92 -32.27 -28.05 -18.88
CA ASN A 92 -31.87 -27.12 -17.82
C ASN A 92 -30.54 -27.51 -17.18
N ILE A 93 -30.30 -28.81 -16.96
CA ILE A 93 -29.03 -29.32 -16.46
C ILE A 93 -27.89 -29.01 -17.45
N GLN A 94 -28.07 -29.26 -18.75
CA GLN A 94 -27.07 -28.92 -19.77
C GLN A 94 -26.72 -27.42 -19.76
N LYS A 95 -27.73 -26.54 -19.72
CA LYS A 95 -27.51 -25.08 -19.62
C LYS A 95 -26.69 -24.70 -18.38
N ILE A 96 -26.95 -25.34 -17.24
CA ILE A 96 -26.20 -25.07 -16.00
C ILE A 96 -24.75 -25.52 -16.13
N ILE A 97 -24.51 -26.69 -16.73
CA ILE A 97 -23.16 -27.23 -16.94
C ILE A 97 -22.35 -26.34 -17.89
N GLU A 98 -22.93 -25.93 -19.02
CA GLU A 98 -22.26 -25.02 -19.96
C GLU A 98 -21.92 -23.67 -19.32
N LYS A 99 -22.85 -23.09 -18.57
CA LYS A 99 -22.62 -21.82 -17.87
C LYS A 99 -21.50 -21.94 -16.83
N ASP A 100 -21.45 -23.04 -16.08
CA ASP A 100 -20.38 -23.29 -15.10
C ASP A 100 -19.02 -23.48 -15.78
N LYS A 101 -18.98 -24.15 -16.94
CA LYS A 101 -17.75 -24.34 -17.74
C LYS A 101 -17.21 -23.01 -18.27
N MET A 102 -18.09 -22.11 -18.73
CA MET A 102 -17.70 -20.76 -19.15
C MET A 102 -17.23 -19.90 -17.98
N GLU A 103 -17.94 -19.90 -16.85
CA GLU A 103 -17.50 -19.20 -15.63
C GLU A 103 -16.11 -19.68 -15.19
N LYS A 104 -15.86 -21.00 -15.18
CA LYS A 104 -14.59 -21.59 -14.78
C LYS A 104 -13.43 -21.18 -15.71
N SER A 105 -13.65 -21.19 -17.02
CA SER A 105 -12.60 -20.83 -18.00
C SER A 105 -12.29 -19.34 -18.03
N LEU A 106 -13.29 -18.44 -17.89
CA LEU A 106 -13.06 -17.01 -17.72
C LEU A 106 -12.26 -16.73 -16.44
N THR A 107 -12.56 -17.45 -15.37
CA THR A 107 -11.88 -17.27 -14.09
C THR A 107 -10.42 -17.71 -14.16
N GLU A 108 -10.15 -18.85 -14.78
CA GLU A 108 -8.78 -19.34 -14.96
C GLU A 108 -7.95 -18.37 -15.81
N LYS A 109 -8.53 -17.79 -16.87
CA LYS A 109 -7.88 -16.75 -17.69
C LYS A 109 -7.57 -15.48 -16.89
N VAL A 110 -8.51 -15.01 -16.07
CA VAL A 110 -8.32 -13.83 -15.22
C VAL A 110 -7.29 -14.10 -14.11
N GLU A 111 -7.28 -15.28 -13.49
CA GLU A 111 -6.30 -15.64 -12.46
C GLU A 111 -4.89 -15.79 -13.04
N LYS A 112 -4.75 -16.43 -14.21
CA LYS A 112 -3.47 -16.56 -14.94
C LYS A 112 -2.98 -15.21 -15.48
N GLY A 113 -3.90 -14.35 -15.92
CA GLY A 113 -3.62 -12.97 -16.33
C GLY A 113 -3.19 -12.09 -15.15
N CYS A 114 -3.86 -12.20 -14.01
CA CYS A 114 -3.55 -11.44 -12.80
C CYS A 114 -2.24 -11.93 -12.14
N LEU A 115 -1.90 -13.23 -12.20
CA LEU A 115 -0.57 -13.72 -11.80
C LEU A 115 0.53 -13.25 -12.75
N ARG A 116 0.29 -13.23 -14.07
CA ARG A 116 1.25 -12.66 -15.04
C ARG A 116 1.45 -11.16 -14.83
N CYS A 117 0.38 -10.42 -14.57
CA CYS A 117 0.44 -8.98 -14.31
C CYS A 117 1.03 -8.68 -12.92
N GLY A 118 0.78 -9.53 -11.92
CA GLY A 118 1.41 -9.48 -10.60
C GLY A 118 2.90 -9.83 -10.61
N CYS A 119 3.36 -10.75 -11.47
CA CYS A 119 4.78 -10.97 -11.72
C CYS A 119 5.41 -9.85 -12.57
N ALA A 120 4.66 -9.21 -13.47
CA ALA A 120 5.12 -8.02 -14.19
C ALA A 120 5.24 -6.79 -13.26
N LEU A 121 4.30 -6.61 -12.33
CA LEU A 121 4.33 -5.55 -11.31
C LEU A 121 5.30 -5.87 -10.16
N GLY A 122 5.53 -7.15 -9.84
CA GLY A 122 6.46 -7.59 -8.80
C GLY A 122 7.90 -7.87 -9.27
N GLY A 123 8.15 -8.01 -10.57
CA GLY A 123 9.47 -8.37 -11.12
C GLY A 123 9.95 -7.53 -12.31
N GLY A 124 9.07 -6.79 -13.00
CA GLY A 124 9.42 -5.99 -14.18
C GLY A 124 9.49 -4.48 -13.97
N VAL A 125 8.98 -3.97 -12.85
CA VAL A 125 9.03 -2.53 -12.51
C VAL A 125 10.32 -2.17 -11.76
N LEU A 126 10.96 -3.13 -11.09
CA LEU A 126 12.24 -2.89 -10.39
C LEU A 126 13.37 -2.40 -11.30
N PRO A 127 13.59 -2.92 -12.52
CA PRO A 127 14.69 -2.47 -13.36
C PRO A 127 14.50 -1.02 -13.84
N VAL A 128 13.28 -0.65 -14.26
CA VAL A 128 13.02 0.67 -14.85
C VAL A 128 12.86 1.75 -13.79
N TRP A 129 12.12 1.48 -12.70
CA TRP A 129 12.06 2.44 -11.60
C TRP A 129 13.39 2.54 -10.87
N GLY A 130 14.15 1.45 -10.69
CA GLY A 130 15.49 1.50 -10.11
C GLY A 130 16.50 2.28 -10.96
N LEU A 131 16.42 2.18 -12.30
CA LEU A 131 17.26 2.96 -13.22
C LEU A 131 16.88 4.43 -13.23
N VAL A 132 15.59 4.77 -13.32
CA VAL A 132 15.15 6.17 -13.40
C VAL A 132 15.27 6.86 -12.04
N SER A 133 14.92 6.20 -10.94
CA SER A 133 15.10 6.77 -9.60
C SER A 133 16.58 6.83 -9.23
N GLY A 134 17.34 5.76 -9.46
CA GLY A 134 18.76 5.71 -9.07
C GLY A 134 19.62 6.77 -9.76
N LEU A 135 19.41 6.99 -11.06
CA LEU A 135 20.15 8.03 -11.81
C LEU A 135 19.78 9.44 -11.35
N TRP A 136 18.49 9.70 -11.12
CA TRP A 136 18.00 11.01 -10.66
C TRP A 136 18.41 11.30 -9.20
N TYR A 137 18.36 10.31 -8.31
CA TYR A 137 18.85 10.47 -6.93
C TYR A 137 20.37 10.69 -6.91
N GLY A 138 21.13 10.01 -7.78
CA GLY A 138 22.58 10.20 -7.90
C GLY A 138 22.96 11.60 -8.36
N THR A 139 22.35 12.10 -9.45
CA THR A 139 22.62 13.46 -9.95
C THR A 139 22.10 14.54 -9.01
N TRP A 140 20.95 14.33 -8.36
CA TRP A 140 20.42 15.25 -7.35
C TRP A 140 21.32 15.33 -6.12
N LEU A 141 21.85 14.20 -5.65
CA LEU A 141 22.77 14.17 -4.51
C LEU A 141 24.10 14.87 -4.84
N GLN A 142 24.62 14.67 -6.07
CA GLN A 142 25.79 15.39 -6.58
C GLN A 142 25.54 16.89 -6.65
N TYR A 143 24.39 17.31 -7.18
CA TYR A 143 23.99 18.71 -7.27
C TYR A 143 23.83 19.38 -5.90
N LEU A 144 23.22 18.68 -4.93
CA LEU A 144 23.12 19.16 -3.55
C LEU A 144 24.51 19.29 -2.92
N SER A 145 25.41 18.35 -3.18
CA SER A 145 26.80 18.41 -2.71
C SER A 145 27.53 19.62 -3.29
N GLU A 146 27.37 19.90 -4.59
CA GLU A 146 28.00 21.03 -5.28
C GLU A 146 27.56 22.39 -4.70
N LYS A 147 26.32 22.49 -4.21
CA LYS A 147 25.81 23.70 -3.54
C LYS A 147 26.12 23.78 -2.06
N ALA A 148 26.06 22.65 -1.36
CA ALA A 148 26.26 22.58 0.08
C ALA A 148 27.72 22.86 0.45
N LEU A 149 28.65 22.31 -0.32
CA LEU A 149 30.08 22.37 -0.03
C LEU A 149 30.65 23.80 0.00
N PRO A 150 30.43 24.68 -1.01
CA PRO A 150 30.91 26.07 -0.95
C PRO A 150 30.22 26.89 0.16
N ALA A 151 28.95 26.60 0.47
CA ALA A 151 28.24 27.27 1.55
C ALA A 151 28.80 26.87 2.93
N GLY A 152 29.07 25.58 3.12
CA GLY A 152 29.77 25.05 4.29
C GLY A 152 31.16 25.67 4.44
N ILE A 153 31.96 25.69 3.37
CA ILE A 153 33.30 26.28 3.39
C ILE A 153 33.24 27.74 3.82
N LYS A 154 32.36 28.53 3.18
CA LYS A 154 32.21 29.95 3.51
C LYS A 154 31.88 30.15 5.00
N LYS A 155 30.90 29.38 5.51
CA LYS A 155 30.46 29.46 6.92
C LYS A 155 31.55 29.02 7.89
N GLY A 156 32.25 27.93 7.58
CA GLY A 156 33.38 27.43 8.35
C GLY A 156 34.54 28.43 8.42
N ILE A 157 34.86 29.11 7.32
CA ILE A 157 35.90 30.15 7.30
C ILE A 157 35.47 31.38 8.11
N GLU A 158 34.21 31.82 7.99
CA GLU A 158 33.69 32.95 8.80
C GLU A 158 33.88 32.70 10.30
N VAL A 159 33.49 31.52 10.77
CA VAL A 159 33.66 31.13 12.18
C VAL A 159 35.12 30.88 12.52
N GLY A 160 35.89 30.25 11.63
CA GLY A 160 37.31 29.99 11.87
C GLY A 160 38.13 31.27 12.04
N LEU A 161 37.83 32.33 11.29
CA LEU A 161 38.49 33.64 11.47
C LEU A 161 38.20 34.25 12.85
N VAL A 162 36.97 34.10 13.35
CA VAL A 162 36.60 34.52 14.70
C VAL A 162 37.34 33.68 15.74
N GLU A 163 37.45 32.38 15.53
CA GLU A 163 38.17 31.51 16.46
C GLU A 163 39.67 31.78 16.47
N ILE A 164 40.31 32.03 15.32
CA ILE A 164 41.72 32.43 15.25
C ILE A 164 41.97 33.70 16.07
N LYS A 165 41.04 34.67 15.98
CA LYS A 165 41.08 35.89 16.78
C LYS A 165 40.99 35.57 18.28
N ASN A 166 40.06 34.70 18.69
CA ASN A 166 39.91 34.28 20.08
C ASN A 166 41.16 33.60 20.63
N ILE A 167 41.77 32.68 19.86
CA ILE A 167 42.99 31.97 20.26
C ILE A 167 44.14 32.97 20.45
N PHE A 168 44.30 33.94 19.54
CA PHE A 168 45.31 34.97 19.69
C PHE A 168 45.08 35.82 20.96
N GLU A 169 43.84 36.26 21.22
CA GLU A 169 43.53 37.05 22.42
C GLU A 169 43.75 36.24 23.72
N MET A 170 43.41 34.95 23.73
CA MET A 170 43.65 34.05 24.86
C MET A 170 45.13 33.77 25.12
N SER A 171 45.99 33.90 24.11
CA SER A 171 47.44 33.73 24.27
C SER A 171 48.09 34.79 25.19
N GLY A 172 47.36 35.87 25.50
CA GLY A 172 47.86 37.00 26.29
C GLY A 172 48.87 37.87 25.55
N ARG A 173 49.14 37.60 24.26
CA ARG A 173 49.97 38.45 23.40
C ARG A 173 49.18 39.71 23.04
N GLY A 174 49.68 40.87 23.44
CA GLY A 174 49.13 42.16 22.99
C GLY A 174 49.53 42.44 21.53
N GLY A 175 48.59 42.90 20.71
CA GLY A 175 48.89 43.24 19.32
C GLY A 175 47.66 43.66 18.50
N LYS A 176 47.89 44.27 17.34
CA LYS A 176 46.84 44.50 16.34
C LYS A 176 46.55 43.18 15.62
N ILE A 177 45.28 42.93 15.31
CA ILE A 177 44.84 41.75 14.55
C ILE A 177 44.37 42.21 13.16
N PRO A 178 44.87 41.61 12.07
CA PRO A 178 44.45 41.98 10.73
C PRO A 178 43.00 41.58 10.47
N THR A 179 42.27 42.42 9.75
CA THR A 179 40.93 42.05 9.26
C THR A 179 41.09 41.24 7.98
N ILE A 180 41.09 39.91 8.11
CA ILE A 180 41.16 39.00 6.97
C ILE A 180 39.74 38.67 6.51
N THR A 181 39.50 38.75 5.21
CA THR A 181 38.19 38.46 4.62
C THR A 181 38.08 37.00 4.17
N THR A 182 36.86 36.48 4.08
CA THR A 182 36.59 35.13 3.56
C THR A 182 37.09 34.95 2.14
N GLU A 183 37.07 36.01 1.32
CA GLU A 183 37.53 35.99 -0.07
C GLU A 183 39.04 35.76 -0.17
N GLN A 184 39.82 36.38 0.72
CA GLN A 184 41.27 36.18 0.80
C GLN A 184 41.63 34.75 1.24
N MET A 185 40.79 34.14 2.08
CA MET A 185 40.93 32.74 2.49
C MET A 185 40.60 31.77 1.34
N LEU A 186 39.48 32.02 0.66
CA LEU A 186 39.02 31.22 -0.47
C LEU A 186 39.92 31.33 -1.70
N SER A 187 40.81 32.33 -1.75
CA SER A 187 41.83 32.43 -2.79
C SER A 187 42.90 31.32 -2.70
N SER A 188 42.93 30.55 -1.60
CA SER A 188 43.79 29.36 -1.48
C SER A 188 43.16 28.14 -2.13
N GLU A 189 43.99 27.26 -2.70
CA GLU A 189 43.54 25.95 -3.22
C GLU A 189 43.29 24.92 -2.10
N LYS A 190 43.47 25.30 -0.83
CA LYS A 190 43.39 24.38 0.32
C LYS A 190 41.96 24.08 0.77
N PHE A 191 41.03 25.01 0.59
CA PHE A 191 39.65 24.88 1.08
C PHE A 191 38.69 24.33 0.02
N THR A 192 39.06 23.24 -0.64
CA THR A 192 38.26 22.65 -1.75
C THR A 192 37.29 21.57 -1.30
N ASN A 193 37.65 20.78 -0.28
CA ASN A 193 36.85 19.65 0.19
C ASN A 193 36.31 19.83 1.62
N GLY A 194 36.77 20.86 2.32
CA GLY A 194 36.43 21.11 3.71
C GLY A 194 37.19 22.32 4.28
N VAL A 195 36.92 22.62 5.54
CA VAL A 195 37.62 23.68 6.28
C VAL A 195 38.24 23.05 7.52
N ASN A 196 39.54 23.25 7.68
CA ASN A 196 40.29 22.89 8.88
C ASN A 196 40.94 24.16 9.44
N LEU A 197 40.80 24.36 10.74
CA LEU A 197 41.35 25.51 11.44
C LEU A 197 42.88 25.59 11.29
N TYR A 198 43.58 24.45 11.29
CA TYR A 198 45.04 24.43 11.10
C TYR A 198 45.43 24.90 9.69
N ASP A 199 44.72 24.44 8.66
CA ASP A 199 44.97 24.85 7.27
C ASP A 199 44.71 26.36 7.07
N MET A 200 43.81 26.95 7.87
CA MET A 200 43.61 28.40 7.94
C MET A 200 44.83 29.11 8.52
N PHE A 201 45.41 28.64 9.63
CA PHE A 201 46.66 29.18 10.15
C PHE A 201 47.80 29.08 9.14
N GLU A 202 47.92 27.94 8.46
CA GLU A 202 48.96 27.73 7.44
C GLU A 202 48.80 28.70 6.25
N HIS A 203 47.56 28.91 5.77
CA HIS A 203 47.29 29.88 4.70
C HIS A 203 47.57 31.32 5.15
N ILE A 204 47.20 31.69 6.38
CA ILE A 204 47.57 33.01 6.94
C ILE A 204 49.08 33.17 6.97
N ASN A 205 49.84 32.12 7.31
CA ASN A 205 51.29 32.20 7.34
C ASN A 205 51.88 32.49 5.94
N THR A 206 51.25 32.01 4.86
CA THR A 206 51.69 32.39 3.50
C THR A 206 51.53 33.88 3.19
N MET A 207 50.68 34.60 3.94
CA MET A 207 50.50 36.05 3.85
C MET A 207 51.49 36.85 4.70
N TYR A 208 52.47 36.19 5.33
CA TYR A 208 53.47 36.79 6.23
C TYR A 208 54.03 38.11 5.71
N GLU A 209 54.55 38.10 4.48
CA GLU A 209 55.19 39.26 3.85
C GLU A 209 54.28 40.48 3.74
N LYS A 210 52.96 40.29 3.65
CA LYS A 210 51.97 41.37 3.59
C LYS A 210 51.54 41.89 4.95
N LEU A 211 51.71 41.08 6.00
CA LEU A 211 51.17 41.34 7.33
C LEU A 211 52.24 41.75 8.36
N LYS A 212 53.51 41.41 8.11
CA LYS A 212 54.62 41.54 9.08
C LYS A 212 54.87 42.97 9.58
N ASP A 213 54.66 43.98 8.75
CA ASP A 213 55.00 45.38 9.10
C ASP A 213 54.00 45.99 10.10
N ASP A 214 52.69 45.74 9.91
CA ASP A 214 51.62 46.32 10.73
C ASP A 214 51.10 45.37 11.83
N TYR A 215 51.30 44.06 11.68
CA TYR A 215 50.71 43.00 12.50
C TYR A 215 51.75 42.01 13.04
N TYR A 216 52.99 42.46 13.27
CA TYR A 216 54.12 41.62 13.69
C TYR A 216 53.78 40.62 14.80
N GLY A 217 53.13 41.07 15.89
CA GLY A 217 52.79 40.20 17.02
C GLY A 217 51.80 39.07 16.69
N PHE A 218 50.85 39.34 15.78
CA PHE A 218 49.91 38.33 15.28
C PHE A 218 50.60 37.36 14.32
N VAL A 219 51.43 37.87 13.42
CA VAL A 219 52.15 37.04 12.44
C VAL A 219 53.14 36.10 13.13
N GLN A 220 53.90 36.58 14.12
CA GLN A 220 54.79 35.75 14.96
C GLN A 220 54.05 34.69 15.77
N PHE A 221 52.78 34.93 16.10
CA PHE A 221 51.95 33.95 16.77
C PHE A 221 51.51 32.84 15.81
N VAL A 222 51.02 33.22 14.63
CA VAL A 222 50.64 32.28 13.57
C VAL A 222 51.85 31.43 13.16
N ASP A 223 53.01 32.06 12.98
CA ASP A 223 54.26 31.41 12.59
C ASP A 223 54.69 30.34 13.63
N GLY A 224 54.65 30.69 14.92
CA GLY A 224 54.94 29.73 15.99
C GLY A 224 53.99 28.52 16.04
N ILE A 225 52.70 28.72 15.70
CA ILE A 225 51.74 27.61 15.59
C ILE A 225 52.08 26.68 14.41
N VAL A 226 52.51 27.25 13.29
CA VAL A 226 52.77 26.50 12.06
C VAL A 226 54.13 25.80 12.07
N GLU A 227 55.17 26.44 12.62
CA GLU A 227 56.55 25.93 12.59
C GLU A 227 56.96 25.14 13.85
N GLU A 228 56.51 25.55 15.04
CA GLU A 228 57.02 25.00 16.31
C GLU A 228 56.05 24.02 16.99
N GLU A 229 54.74 24.16 16.75
CA GLU A 229 53.74 23.33 17.41
C GLU A 229 53.47 22.05 16.62
N THR A 230 53.65 20.88 17.25
CA THR A 230 53.19 19.64 16.62
C THR A 230 51.68 19.72 16.41
N SER A 231 51.19 19.33 15.24
CA SER A 231 49.77 19.34 14.92
C SER A 231 48.93 18.70 16.04
N THR A 232 49.42 17.61 16.64
CA THR A 232 48.83 16.94 17.82
C THR A 232 48.63 17.84 19.04
N GLN A 233 49.58 18.71 19.36
CA GLN A 233 49.47 19.63 20.49
C GLN A 233 48.46 20.75 20.19
N PHE A 234 48.49 21.30 18.98
CA PHE A 234 47.51 22.28 18.51
C PHE A 234 46.08 21.74 18.59
N TYR A 235 45.84 20.52 18.09
CA TYR A 235 44.50 19.89 18.13
C TYR A 235 44.01 19.66 19.57
N ALA A 236 44.91 19.30 20.50
CA ALA A 236 44.55 19.09 21.90
C ALA A 236 44.16 20.40 22.60
N GLN A 237 44.90 21.49 22.36
CA GLN A 237 44.66 22.78 23.00
C GLN A 237 43.46 23.53 22.40
N ASN A 238 43.21 23.38 21.10
CA ASN A 238 42.18 24.11 20.37
C ASN A 238 40.97 23.26 19.99
N SER A 239 40.77 22.12 20.66
CA SER A 239 39.71 21.15 20.33
C SER A 239 38.30 21.77 20.28
N ALA A 240 37.99 22.72 21.19
CA ALA A 240 36.72 23.44 21.20
C ALA A 240 36.56 24.37 19.98
N ASN A 241 37.61 25.12 19.63
CA ASN A 241 37.61 26.01 18.48
C ASN A 241 37.48 25.22 17.16
N ILE A 242 38.16 24.08 17.08
CA ILE A 242 38.10 23.17 15.92
C ILE A 242 36.70 22.56 15.79
N ALA A 243 36.08 22.18 16.90
CA ALA A 243 34.71 21.72 16.92
C ALA A 243 33.74 22.81 16.43
N ALA A 244 33.90 24.06 16.87
CA ALA A 244 33.07 25.19 16.42
C ALA A 244 33.18 25.43 14.90
N VAL A 245 34.38 25.35 14.32
CA VAL A 245 34.58 25.47 12.87
C VAL A 245 33.94 24.30 12.11
N THR A 246 34.07 23.09 12.65
CA THR A 246 33.49 21.88 12.04
C THR A 246 31.96 21.91 12.07
N GLU A 247 31.38 22.34 13.21
CA GLU A 247 29.93 22.53 13.36
C GLU A 247 29.42 23.62 12.41
N ALA A 248 30.10 24.77 12.34
CA ALA A 248 29.75 25.84 11.41
C ALA A 248 29.81 25.40 9.93
N PHE A 249 30.77 24.55 9.58
CA PHE A 249 30.87 23.98 8.24
C PHE A 249 29.67 23.06 7.90
N GLU A 250 29.29 22.18 8.82
CA GLU A 250 28.13 21.29 8.62
C GLU A 250 26.79 22.05 8.69
N ASP A 251 26.68 23.08 9.53
CA ASP A 251 25.54 23.99 9.57
C ASP A 251 25.39 24.77 8.25
N GLY A 252 26.50 25.25 7.68
CA GLY A 252 26.48 25.91 6.37
C GLY A 252 25.99 24.98 5.25
N LYS A 253 26.44 23.72 5.26
CA LYS A 253 25.96 22.68 4.32
C LYS A 253 24.47 22.42 4.50
N SER A 254 24.04 22.17 5.73
CA SER A 254 22.64 21.83 6.03
C SER A 254 21.69 22.99 5.69
N ALA A 255 22.08 24.24 5.95
CA ALA A 255 21.31 25.43 5.61
C ALA A 255 21.15 25.60 4.08
N ALA A 256 22.21 25.37 3.31
CA ALA A 256 22.15 25.43 1.85
C ALA A 256 21.24 24.34 1.25
N ILE A 257 21.34 23.11 1.79
CA ILE A 257 20.44 22.01 1.41
C ILE A 257 18.99 22.37 1.75
N ALA A 258 18.73 22.84 2.97
CA ALA A 258 17.39 23.24 3.40
C ALA A 258 16.79 24.34 2.49
N ALA A 259 17.59 25.31 2.07
CA ALA A 259 17.16 26.35 1.13
C ALA A 259 16.77 25.80 -0.25
N GLU A 260 17.49 24.80 -0.76
CA GLU A 260 17.12 24.11 -2.00
C GLU A 260 15.84 23.28 -1.83
N HIS A 261 15.73 22.50 -0.75
CA HIS A 261 14.52 21.74 -0.45
C HIS A 261 13.30 22.64 -0.32
N ALA A 262 13.44 23.81 0.32
CA ALA A 262 12.37 24.79 0.50
C ALA A 262 11.73 25.20 -0.84
N LYS A 263 12.51 25.34 -1.92
CA LYS A 263 11.98 25.69 -3.26
C LYS A 263 11.00 24.65 -3.79
N TYR A 264 11.21 23.37 -3.49
CA TYR A 264 10.44 22.26 -4.03
C TYR A 264 9.42 21.67 -3.04
N THR A 265 9.36 22.17 -1.81
CA THR A 265 8.40 21.73 -0.78
C THR A 265 6.96 21.66 -1.30
N HIS A 266 6.54 22.66 -2.08
CA HIS A 266 5.20 22.72 -2.65
C HIS A 266 4.91 21.56 -3.62
N LEU A 267 5.90 21.13 -4.42
CA LEU A 267 5.77 20.00 -5.35
C LEU A 267 5.78 18.64 -4.62
N TYR A 268 6.55 18.52 -3.54
CA TYR A 268 6.57 17.31 -2.72
C TYR A 268 5.22 16.99 -2.11
N SER A 269 4.45 18.02 -1.73
CA SER A 269 3.08 17.82 -1.25
C SER A 269 2.20 17.17 -2.32
N ALA A 270 2.21 17.69 -3.55
CA ALA A 270 1.41 17.18 -4.66
C ALA A 270 1.83 15.76 -5.09
N ILE A 271 3.14 15.51 -5.16
CA ILE A 271 3.70 14.20 -5.47
C ILE A 271 3.33 13.19 -4.36
N GLY A 272 3.45 13.58 -3.09
CA GLY A 272 3.09 12.75 -1.94
C GLY A 272 1.62 12.33 -1.95
N TYR A 273 0.69 13.25 -2.24
CA TYR A 273 -0.73 12.93 -2.36
C TYR A 273 -1.02 12.00 -3.55
N SER A 274 -0.32 12.15 -4.68
CA SER A 274 -0.45 11.26 -5.83
C SER A 274 -0.02 9.83 -5.48
N PHE A 275 1.13 9.65 -4.82
CA PHE A 275 1.57 8.34 -4.33
C PHE A 275 0.61 7.73 -3.30
N LEU A 276 0.13 8.54 -2.35
CA LEU A 276 -0.86 8.11 -1.36
C LEU A 276 -2.14 7.62 -2.05
N ALA A 277 -2.63 8.36 -3.06
CA ALA A 277 -3.82 7.98 -3.82
C ALA A 277 -3.62 6.64 -4.57
N ILE A 278 -2.46 6.42 -5.19
CA ILE A 278 -2.13 5.14 -5.85
C ILE A 278 -2.11 3.99 -4.84
N LEU A 279 -1.52 4.17 -3.66
CA LEU A 279 -1.50 3.15 -2.61
C LEU A 279 -2.91 2.80 -2.13
N ILE A 280 -3.79 3.79 -1.97
CA ILE A 280 -5.20 3.57 -1.59
C ILE A 280 -5.92 2.74 -2.67
N ILE A 281 -5.75 3.07 -3.95
CA ILE A 281 -6.37 2.33 -5.07
C ILE A 281 -5.90 0.86 -5.08
N ILE A 282 -4.60 0.61 -4.92
CA ILE A 282 -4.04 -0.74 -4.86
C ILE A 282 -4.62 -1.51 -3.67
N LEU A 283 -4.72 -0.89 -2.50
CA LEU A 283 -5.25 -1.52 -1.29
C LEU A 283 -6.74 -1.89 -1.48
N VAL A 284 -7.54 -1.01 -2.06
CA VAL A 284 -8.95 -1.28 -2.40
C VAL A 284 -9.06 -2.46 -3.38
N MET A 285 -8.23 -2.50 -4.43
CA MET A 285 -8.19 -3.63 -5.36
C MET A 285 -7.86 -4.95 -4.67
N ILE A 286 -6.90 -4.96 -3.74
CA ILE A 286 -6.54 -6.15 -2.96
C ILE A 286 -7.72 -6.61 -2.09
N ILE A 287 -8.40 -5.69 -1.40
CA ILE A 287 -9.58 -6.02 -0.58
C ILE A 287 -10.67 -6.65 -1.45
N ILE A 288 -11.03 -6.01 -2.57
CA ILE A 288 -12.05 -6.54 -3.50
C ILE A 288 -11.65 -7.92 -4.00
N TYR A 289 -10.39 -8.10 -4.40
CA TYR A 289 -9.86 -9.39 -4.83
C TYR A 289 -10.00 -10.48 -3.76
N LEU A 290 -9.63 -10.17 -2.50
CA LEU A 290 -9.73 -11.12 -1.38
C LEU A 290 -11.18 -11.50 -1.09
N VAL A 291 -12.11 -10.54 -1.10
CA VAL A 291 -13.54 -10.79 -0.91
C VAL A 291 -14.09 -11.70 -2.01
N LEU A 292 -13.79 -11.40 -3.28
CA LEU A 292 -14.22 -12.22 -4.42
C LEU A 292 -13.61 -13.62 -4.38
N ARG A 293 -12.35 -13.75 -3.97
CA ARG A 293 -11.68 -15.05 -3.79
C ARG A 293 -12.32 -15.87 -2.68
N TYR A 294 -12.66 -15.23 -1.56
CA TYR A 294 -13.34 -15.87 -0.45
C TYR A 294 -14.74 -16.38 -0.84
N ARG A 295 -15.56 -15.55 -1.49
CA ARG A 295 -16.89 -15.94 -1.97
C ARG A 295 -16.83 -17.13 -2.92
N ARG A 296 -15.85 -17.16 -3.82
CA ARG A 296 -15.63 -18.28 -4.76
C ARG A 296 -15.31 -19.59 -4.03
N LYS A 297 -14.35 -19.58 -3.08
CA LYS A 297 -14.04 -20.77 -2.28
C LYS A 297 -15.27 -21.30 -1.53
N LYS A 298 -16.12 -20.42 -1.00
CA LYS A 298 -17.38 -20.82 -0.34
C LYS A 298 -18.37 -21.46 -1.30
N LYS A 299 -18.55 -20.92 -2.52
CA LYS A 299 -19.42 -21.50 -3.57
C LYS A 299 -18.96 -22.91 -3.96
N ILE A 300 -17.65 -23.11 -4.14
CA ILE A 300 -17.08 -24.41 -4.52
C ILE A 300 -17.26 -25.46 -3.42
N LYS A 301 -17.01 -25.11 -2.14
CA LYS A 301 -17.24 -26.02 -1.01
C LYS A 301 -18.69 -26.48 -0.92
N LYS A 302 -19.65 -25.54 -0.99
CA LYS A 302 -21.08 -25.87 -0.99
C LYS A 302 -21.46 -26.79 -2.14
N LYS A 303 -20.96 -26.54 -3.37
CA LYS A 303 -21.21 -27.41 -4.52
C LYS A 303 -20.73 -28.83 -4.24
N ALA A 304 -19.50 -28.99 -3.73
CA ALA A 304 -18.94 -30.30 -3.42
C ALA A 304 -19.77 -31.08 -2.37
N GLU A 305 -20.32 -30.39 -1.36
CA GLU A 305 -21.25 -31.00 -0.40
C GLU A 305 -22.55 -31.47 -1.06
N TYR A 306 -23.18 -30.65 -1.90
CA TYR A 306 -24.39 -31.05 -2.63
C TYR A 306 -24.14 -32.21 -3.59
N THR A 307 -22.99 -32.24 -4.28
CA THR A 307 -22.65 -33.36 -5.19
C THR A 307 -22.47 -34.67 -4.42
N LYS A 308 -21.95 -34.64 -3.19
CA LYS A 308 -21.85 -35.83 -2.34
C LYS A 308 -23.22 -36.36 -1.94
N LEU A 309 -24.15 -35.47 -1.55
CA LEU A 309 -25.52 -35.84 -1.17
C LEU A 309 -26.34 -36.40 -2.34
N LEU A 310 -26.07 -35.96 -3.56
CA LEU A 310 -26.79 -36.41 -4.77
C LEU A 310 -26.34 -37.78 -5.29
N ASN A 311 -25.14 -38.22 -4.90
CA ASN A 311 -24.55 -39.50 -5.30
C ASN A 311 -24.72 -40.60 -4.24
N GLN A 312 -25.37 -40.29 -3.11
CA GLN A 312 -25.84 -41.23 -2.10
C GLN A 312 -27.27 -41.68 -2.43
#